data_AF-A0A3S4JIF0-F1
#
_entry.id   AF-A0A3S4JIF0-F1
#
_cell.length_a   1.000
_cell.length_b   1.000
_cell.length_c   1.000
_cell.angle_alpha   90.00
_cell.angle_beta   90.00
_cell.angle_gamma   90.00
#
_symmetry.space_group_name_H-M   'P 1'
#
loop_
_entity.id
_entity.type
_entity.pdbx_description
1 polymer ?
#
loop_
_entity_poly.entity_id
_entity_poly.type
_entity_poly.pdbx_seq_one_letter_code
_entity_poly.pdbx_strand_id
1 'polypeptide(L)'
;MRQAVSYTPGVYSNQIGASNRFDYIVLRGFSDGSLDNVYLDGLKMMGDTNSHSSLVVDPWFLEDIEVVRGPASVLYGRSSPGGIVALTSRKPAFDAGGEVKLFAGNHNQRGAAFDVTGPLDDNERVAARLSGMTRYADSQFTPLKEERYALMPSLTWRITDRTRLDLMAYLHRDPEGGSHSGLPYQGTVVPYNGGKISKHFL
;
A
#
# COMPACT_ATOMS: atom_id res chain seq x y z
N MET A 1 -2.14 -0.98 -3.02
CA MET A 1 -3.60 -0.80 -2.79
C MET A 1 -4.40 -0.52 -4.08
N ARG A 2 -3.77 -0.04 -5.16
CA ARG A 2 -4.34 0.18 -6.50
C ARG A 2 -5.26 -0.92 -7.06
N GLN A 3 -4.92 -2.20 -6.88
CA GLN A 3 -5.75 -3.31 -7.37
C GLN A 3 -7.07 -3.46 -6.60
N ALA A 4 -7.11 -3.12 -5.31
CA ALA A 4 -8.31 -3.24 -4.48
C ALA A 4 -9.45 -2.30 -4.94
N VAL A 5 -9.10 -1.15 -5.53
CA VAL A 5 -10.06 -0.15 -6.02
C VAL A 5 -10.41 -0.32 -7.51
N SER A 6 -9.96 -1.40 -8.15
CA SER A 6 -10.16 -1.62 -9.60
C SER A 6 -11.62 -1.78 -10.03
N TYR A 7 -12.48 -2.26 -9.13
CA TYR A 7 -13.91 -2.40 -9.37
C TYR A 7 -14.74 -1.18 -8.92
N THR A 8 -14.09 -0.10 -8.46
CA THR A 8 -14.77 1.11 -7.99
C THR A 8 -15.09 2.05 -9.16
N PRO A 9 -16.36 2.46 -9.37
CA PRO A 9 -16.73 3.29 -10.50
C PRO A 9 -16.11 4.69 -10.43
N GLY A 10 -15.53 5.13 -11.54
CA GLY A 10 -14.84 6.41 -11.65
C GLY A 10 -13.38 6.37 -11.17
N VAL A 11 -12.86 5.19 -10.88
CA VAL A 11 -11.45 4.94 -10.58
C VAL A 11 -10.79 4.27 -11.77
N TYR A 12 -9.66 4.81 -12.23
CA TYR A 12 -8.78 4.15 -13.17
C TYR A 12 -7.46 3.83 -12.47
N SER A 13 -7.23 2.53 -12.25
CA SER A 13 -6.11 2.03 -11.47
C SER A 13 -4.96 1.51 -12.32
N ASN A 14 -5.03 1.51 -13.66
CA ASN A 14 -4.00 0.88 -14.51
C ASN A 14 -3.10 1.89 -15.26
N GLN A 15 -2.75 3.01 -14.62
CA GLN A 15 -1.99 4.09 -15.27
C GLN A 15 -0.61 3.67 -15.79
N ILE A 16 0.08 2.76 -15.10
CA ILE A 16 1.45 2.31 -15.46
C ILE A 16 1.52 0.78 -15.65
N GLY A 17 0.39 0.17 -16.04
CA GLY A 17 0.32 -1.26 -16.33
C GLY A 17 0.70 -2.14 -15.12
N ALA A 18 1.63 -3.05 -15.36
CA ALA A 18 2.05 -4.06 -14.39
C ALA A 18 3.00 -3.56 -13.29
N SER A 19 3.46 -2.31 -13.35
CA SER A 19 4.27 -1.74 -12.26
C SER A 19 3.45 -1.69 -10.96
N ASN A 20 4.05 -2.16 -9.87
CA ASN A 20 3.47 -2.13 -8.53
C ASN A 20 4.30 -1.27 -7.56
N ARG A 21 5.18 -0.41 -8.08
CA ARG A 21 6.09 0.39 -7.25
C ARG A 21 5.37 1.50 -6.48
N PHE A 22 4.37 2.13 -7.10
CA PHE A 22 3.54 3.15 -6.48
C PHE A 22 2.06 2.93 -6.79
N ASP A 23 1.20 3.41 -5.90
CA ASP A 23 -0.26 3.33 -6.04
C ASP A 23 -0.81 4.52 -6.83
N TYR A 24 -0.66 4.48 -8.16
CA TYR A 24 -1.29 5.46 -9.06
C TYR A 24 -2.80 5.24 -9.12
N ILE A 25 -3.56 6.21 -8.63
CA ILE A 25 -5.02 6.17 -8.64
C ILE A 25 -5.57 7.42 -9.31
N VAL A 26 -6.08 7.23 -10.52
CA VAL A 26 -6.74 8.27 -11.30
C VAL A 26 -8.21 8.30 -10.91
N LEU A 27 -8.67 9.43 -10.39
CA LEU A 27 -10.06 9.62 -10.00
C LEU A 27 -10.75 10.56 -10.99
N ARG A 28 -11.88 10.12 -11.56
CA ARG A 28 -12.68 10.90 -12.53
C ARG A 28 -11.89 11.47 -13.72
N GLY A 29 -10.82 10.77 -14.15
CA GLY A 29 -9.99 11.18 -15.29
C GLY A 29 -8.89 12.20 -14.97
N PHE A 30 -8.77 12.66 -13.72
CA PHE A 30 -7.68 13.53 -13.29
C PHE A 30 -6.44 12.70 -12.94
N SER A 31 -5.53 12.54 -13.91
CA SER A 31 -4.30 11.75 -13.75
C SER A 31 -3.14 12.55 -13.15
N ASP A 32 -3.20 13.87 -13.23
CA ASP A 32 -2.21 14.76 -12.64
C ASP A 32 -2.40 14.81 -11.11
N GLY A 33 -1.32 14.57 -10.37
CA GLY A 33 -1.37 14.40 -8.90
C GLY A 33 -1.97 13.08 -8.41
N SER A 34 -2.13 12.06 -9.26
CA SER A 34 -2.71 10.73 -8.91
C SER A 34 -1.98 9.96 -7.80
N LEU A 35 -0.74 10.35 -7.47
CA LEU A 35 0.04 9.82 -6.34
C LEU A 35 -0.20 10.59 -5.03
N ASP A 36 -0.64 11.85 -5.09
CA ASP A 36 -0.80 12.73 -3.92
C ASP A 36 -2.22 12.62 -3.31
N ASN A 37 -3.03 11.67 -3.74
CA ASN A 37 -4.45 11.60 -3.38
C ASN A 37 -4.76 10.61 -2.24
N VAL A 38 -3.74 10.05 -1.59
CA VAL A 38 -3.88 9.01 -0.57
C VAL A 38 -3.73 9.58 0.84
N TYR A 39 -4.65 9.20 1.72
CA TYR A 39 -4.68 9.57 3.13
C TYR A 39 -4.69 8.30 3.97
N LEU A 40 -3.94 8.28 5.07
CA LEU A 40 -3.91 7.20 6.06
C LEU A 40 -4.38 7.75 7.41
N ASP A 41 -5.41 7.13 7.98
CA ASP A 41 -6.01 7.52 9.27
C ASP A 41 -6.36 9.02 9.33
N GLY A 42 -6.85 9.56 8.21
CA GLY A 42 -7.24 10.96 8.06
C GLY A 42 -6.09 11.93 7.76
N LEU A 43 -4.84 11.48 7.83
CA LEU A 43 -3.66 12.29 7.52
C LEU A 43 -3.20 12.03 6.09
N LYS A 44 -2.78 13.09 5.40
CA LYS A 44 -2.23 12.97 4.05
C LYS A 44 -0.94 12.17 4.12
N MET A 45 -0.79 11.17 3.24
CA MET A 45 0.49 10.49 3.09
C MET A 45 1.47 11.46 2.46
N MET A 46 2.38 12.00 3.27
CA MET A 46 3.37 13.00 2.87
C MET A 46 4.45 12.35 2.02
N GLY A 47 4.13 12.08 0.76
CA GLY A 47 5.09 11.73 -0.29
C GLY A 47 5.52 12.98 -1.04
N ASP A 48 6.72 12.92 -1.63
CA ASP A 48 7.12 13.91 -2.61
C ASP A 48 6.89 13.34 -4.01
N THR A 49 5.84 13.82 -4.67
CA THR A 49 5.46 13.40 -6.02
C THR A 49 6.42 13.89 -7.10
N ASN A 50 7.28 14.86 -6.79
CA ASN A 50 8.31 15.35 -7.70
C ASN A 50 9.64 14.58 -7.55
N SER A 51 9.72 13.67 -6.58
CA SER A 51 10.81 12.70 -6.45
C SER A 51 10.29 11.27 -6.51
N HIS A 52 11.16 10.29 -6.24
CA HIS A 52 10.81 8.88 -6.18
C HIS A 52 10.45 8.42 -4.75
N SER A 53 10.13 9.37 -3.86
CA SER A 53 9.81 9.14 -2.45
C SER A 53 8.30 9.20 -2.23
N SER A 54 7.56 8.26 -2.84
CA SER A 54 6.14 8.06 -2.60
C SER A 54 5.92 6.86 -1.69
N LEU A 55 5.07 7.03 -0.68
CA LEU A 55 4.77 6.01 0.32
C LEU A 55 3.66 5.09 -0.18
N VAL A 56 3.74 3.81 0.17
CA VAL A 56 2.75 2.79 -0.18
C VAL A 56 2.41 2.01 1.09
N VAL A 57 1.13 1.81 1.36
CA VAL A 57 0.65 0.94 2.44
C VAL A 57 0.10 -0.35 1.83
N ASP A 58 0.52 -1.48 2.38
CA ASP A 58 0.00 -2.77 1.95
C ASP A 58 -1.44 -2.98 2.47
N PRO A 59 -2.40 -3.44 1.63
CA PRO A 59 -3.77 -3.70 2.07
C PRO A 59 -3.90 -4.65 3.26
N TRP A 60 -2.91 -5.51 3.52
CA TRP A 60 -2.90 -6.36 4.71
C TRP A 60 -3.08 -5.57 6.02
N PHE A 61 -2.52 -4.37 6.09
CA PHE A 61 -2.57 -3.52 7.28
C PHE A 61 -3.84 -2.67 7.40
N LEU A 62 -4.72 -2.74 6.40
CA LEU A 62 -5.90 -1.89 6.30
C LEU A 62 -7.16 -2.64 6.70
N GLU A 63 -8.03 -1.92 7.39
CA GLU A 63 -9.41 -2.35 7.69
C GLU A 63 -10.30 -2.01 6.51
N ASP A 64 -10.22 -0.75 6.04
CA ASP A 64 -11.07 -0.22 4.99
C ASP A 64 -10.31 0.69 4.02
N ILE A 65 -10.84 0.78 2.79
CA ILE A 65 -10.39 1.69 1.74
C ILE A 65 -11.61 2.46 1.22
N GLU A 66 -11.66 3.76 1.48
CA GLU A 66 -12.75 4.63 1.05
C GLU A 66 -12.32 5.52 -0.11
N VAL A 67 -13.17 5.61 -1.15
CA VAL A 67 -12.91 6.48 -2.30
C VAL A 67 -13.93 7.61 -2.33
N VAL A 68 -13.47 8.81 -1.99
CA VAL A 68 -14.29 10.03 -2.02
C VAL A 68 -14.10 10.69 -3.38
N ARG A 69 -15.18 10.82 -4.14
CA ARG A 69 -15.13 11.29 -5.54
C ARG A 69 -15.52 12.76 -5.64
N GLY A 70 -14.68 13.55 -6.31
CA GLY A 70 -14.85 14.99 -6.47
C GLY A 70 -14.13 15.82 -5.41
N PRO A 71 -14.23 17.16 -5.47
CA PRO A 71 -13.43 18.05 -4.63
C PRO A 71 -13.67 17.81 -3.13
N ALA A 72 -12.62 17.43 -2.40
CA ALA A 72 -12.65 17.18 -0.96
C ALA A 72 -11.80 18.19 -0.16
N SER A 73 -11.38 19.28 -0.80
CA SER A 73 -10.43 20.25 -0.26
C SER A 73 -10.91 21.00 0.98
N VAL A 74 -12.22 21.12 1.17
CA VAL A 74 -12.83 21.78 2.34
C VAL A 74 -12.42 21.11 3.65
N LEU A 75 -12.29 19.77 3.64
CA LEU A 75 -11.94 18.99 4.83
C LEU A 75 -10.49 18.51 4.82
N TYR A 76 -9.93 18.23 3.64
CA TYR A 76 -8.63 17.55 3.51
C TYR A 76 -7.52 18.44 2.94
N GLY A 77 -7.79 19.74 2.72
CA GLY A 77 -6.83 20.70 2.21
C GLY A 77 -6.41 20.39 0.77
N ARG A 78 -5.09 20.34 0.52
CA ARG A 78 -4.54 20.08 -0.82
C ARG A 78 -4.93 18.67 -1.29
N SER A 79 -5.88 18.58 -2.21
CA SER A 79 -6.36 17.32 -2.81
C SER A 79 -6.63 17.52 -4.31
N SER A 80 -6.57 16.44 -5.09
CA SER A 80 -6.92 16.49 -6.52
C SER A 80 -8.42 16.79 -6.70
N PRO A 81 -8.82 17.53 -7.74
CA PRO A 81 -10.23 17.71 -8.11
C PRO A 81 -10.97 16.39 -8.38
N GLY A 82 -10.24 15.32 -8.74
CA GLY A 82 -10.79 13.99 -8.93
C GLY A 82 -11.32 13.35 -7.64
N GLY A 83 -10.74 13.71 -6.49
CA GLY A 83 -11.08 13.20 -5.18
C GLY A 83 -9.89 12.70 -4.38
N ILE A 84 -10.19 11.93 -3.34
CA ILE A 84 -9.19 11.34 -2.44
C ILE A 84 -9.49 9.86 -2.20
N VAL A 85 -8.47 9.14 -1.77
CA VAL A 85 -8.59 7.79 -1.24
C VAL A 85 -8.15 7.79 0.21
N ALA A 86 -9.07 7.48 1.11
CA ALA A 86 -8.82 7.40 2.54
C ALA A 86 -8.63 5.93 2.94
N LEU A 87 -7.53 5.67 3.63
CA LEU A 87 -7.14 4.37 4.14
C LEU A 87 -7.35 4.37 5.64
N THR A 88 -8.04 3.36 6.14
CA THR A 88 -8.21 3.13 7.57
C THR A 88 -7.34 1.96 7.98
N SER A 89 -6.37 2.19 8.85
CA SER A 89 -5.52 1.11 9.34
C SER A 89 -6.25 0.26 10.38
N ARG A 90 -5.84 -1.00 10.46
CA ARG A 90 -6.34 -1.96 11.46
C ARG A 90 -5.96 -1.51 12.87
N LYS A 91 -6.96 -1.35 13.75
CA LYS A 91 -6.77 -0.94 15.14
C LYS A 91 -6.74 -2.12 16.12
N PRO A 92 -6.13 -1.98 17.30
CA PRO A 92 -6.23 -2.98 18.36
C PRO A 92 -7.68 -3.27 18.76
N ALA A 93 -8.00 -4.55 18.91
CA ALA A 93 -9.28 -5.03 19.44
C ALA A 93 -9.12 -5.48 20.89
N PHE A 94 -10.19 -5.33 21.68
CA PHE A 94 -10.25 -5.81 23.07
C PHE A 94 -10.65 -7.28 23.18
N ASP A 95 -11.08 -7.87 22.07
CA ASP A 95 -11.23 -9.31 21.93
C ASP A 95 -9.93 -9.90 21.40
N ALA A 96 -9.41 -10.92 22.09
CA ALA A 96 -8.21 -11.62 21.65
C ALA A 96 -8.48 -12.38 20.34
N GLY A 97 -7.60 -12.20 19.36
CA GLY A 97 -7.73 -12.84 18.07
C GLY A 97 -6.49 -12.69 17.22
N GLY A 98 -6.48 -13.41 16.10
CA GLY A 98 -5.42 -13.28 15.13
C GLY A 98 -5.60 -14.20 13.95
N GLU A 99 -4.84 -13.91 12.90
CA GLU A 99 -4.81 -14.68 11.68
C GLU A 99 -3.37 -14.82 11.16
N VAL A 100 -3.13 -15.92 10.47
CA VAL A 100 -1.89 -16.16 9.73
C VAL A 100 -2.29 -16.53 8.31
N LYS A 101 -1.61 -15.92 7.34
CA LYS A 101 -1.81 -16.15 5.92
C LYS A 101 -0.50 -16.57 5.29
N LEU A 102 -0.52 -17.70 4.57
CA LEU A 102 0.56 -18.15 3.72
C LEU A 102 0.07 -18.11 2.27
N PHE A 103 0.91 -17.67 1.34
CA PHE A 103 0.56 -17.64 -0.06
C PHE A 103 1.76 -17.95 -0.96
N ALA A 104 1.47 -18.59 -2.08
CA ALA A 104 2.40 -18.87 -3.17
C ALA A 104 1.66 -18.80 -4.51
N GLY A 105 2.37 -18.49 -5.60
CA GLY A 105 1.77 -18.27 -6.91
C GLY A 105 2.75 -18.32 -8.07
N ASN A 106 2.29 -17.87 -9.23
CA ASN A 106 3.12 -17.73 -10.43
C ASN A 106 4.22 -16.67 -10.25
N HIS A 107 5.20 -16.66 -11.16
CA HIS A 107 6.37 -15.76 -11.08
C HIS A 107 7.11 -15.86 -9.74
N ASN A 108 7.23 -17.08 -9.21
CA ASN A 108 7.89 -17.36 -7.94
C ASN A 108 7.32 -16.55 -6.75
N GLN A 109 6.05 -16.11 -6.86
CA GLN A 109 5.40 -15.35 -5.82
C GLN A 109 5.28 -16.21 -4.57
N ARG A 110 5.72 -15.68 -3.44
CA ARG A 110 5.59 -16.33 -2.13
C ARG A 110 5.61 -15.31 -1.02
N GLY A 111 5.00 -15.66 0.10
CA GLY A 111 5.04 -14.82 1.28
C GLY A 111 4.19 -15.33 2.42
N ALA A 112 4.26 -14.59 3.51
CA ALA A 112 3.53 -14.86 4.71
C ALA A 112 3.08 -13.53 5.32
N ALA A 113 1.94 -13.55 5.99
CA ALA A 113 1.46 -12.43 6.77
C ALA A 113 0.85 -12.97 8.06
N PHE A 114 0.94 -12.18 9.11
CA PHE A 114 0.30 -12.47 10.38
C PHE A 114 -0.29 -11.19 10.94
N ASP A 115 -1.30 -11.36 11.76
CA ASP A 115 -1.94 -10.28 12.48
C ASP A 115 -2.48 -10.83 13.78
N VAL A 116 -2.08 -10.25 14.91
CA VAL A 116 -2.52 -10.66 16.24
C VAL A 116 -2.94 -9.44 17.03
N THR A 117 -4.03 -9.55 17.77
CA THR A 117 -4.55 -8.46 18.60
C THR A 117 -5.20 -9.00 19.88
N GLY A 118 -5.26 -8.16 20.89
CA GLY A 118 -5.99 -8.47 22.11
C GLY A 118 -5.72 -7.49 23.24
N PRO A 119 -6.40 -7.68 24.38
CA PRO A 119 -6.19 -6.90 25.57
C PRO A 119 -4.83 -7.24 26.21
N LEU A 120 -4.19 -6.24 26.81
CA LEU A 120 -2.96 -6.38 27.60
C LEU A 120 -3.20 -6.25 29.11
N ASP A 121 -4.42 -5.97 29.52
CA ASP A 121 -4.84 -5.85 30.91
C ASP A 121 -6.22 -6.47 31.15
N ASP A 122 -6.48 -6.86 32.40
CA ASP A 122 -7.75 -7.49 32.78
C ASP A 122 -8.94 -6.51 32.80
N ASN A 123 -8.65 -5.19 32.84
CA ASN A 123 -9.67 -4.14 32.89
C ASN A 123 -10.07 -3.62 31.51
N GLU A 124 -9.59 -4.25 30.42
CA GLU A 124 -9.89 -3.88 29.03
C GLU A 124 -9.65 -2.38 28.73
N ARG A 125 -8.57 -1.83 29.30
CA ARG A 125 -8.15 -0.44 29.06
C ARG A 125 -7.02 -0.34 28.06
N VAL A 126 -6.21 -1.39 27.91
CA VAL A 126 -5.06 -1.42 27.02
C VAL A 126 -5.22 -2.59 26.06
N ALA A 127 -5.18 -2.32 24.77
CA ALA A 127 -5.15 -3.34 23.73
C ALA A 127 -3.97 -3.10 22.81
N ALA A 128 -3.36 -4.17 22.30
CA ALA A 128 -2.29 -4.10 21.31
C ALA A 128 -2.64 -4.89 20.06
N ARG A 129 -1.99 -4.53 18.96
CA ARG A 129 -1.99 -5.28 17.72
C ARG A 129 -0.58 -5.31 17.15
N LEU A 130 -0.18 -6.48 16.66
CA LEU A 130 1.05 -6.64 15.90
C LEU A 130 0.70 -7.31 14.59
N SER A 131 0.86 -6.56 13.50
CA SER A 131 0.66 -7.05 12.15
C SER A 131 1.98 -7.04 11.41
N GLY A 132 2.23 -8.04 10.58
CA GLY A 132 3.45 -8.13 9.79
C GLY A 132 3.26 -8.93 8.53
N MET A 133 4.06 -8.62 7.51
CA MET A 133 4.04 -9.37 6.26
C MET A 133 5.39 -9.36 5.55
N THR A 134 5.60 -10.42 4.78
CA THR A 134 6.68 -10.54 3.81
C THR A 134 6.12 -11.02 2.47
N ARG A 135 6.65 -10.46 1.38
CA ARG A 135 6.27 -10.83 0.01
C ARG A 135 7.50 -10.83 -0.88
N TYR A 136 7.65 -11.87 -1.67
CA TYR A 136 8.63 -12.00 -2.73
C TYR A 136 7.91 -12.36 -4.03
N ALA A 137 8.35 -11.80 -5.14
CA ALA A 137 7.93 -12.21 -6.48
C ALA A 137 8.98 -11.80 -7.51
N ASP A 138 9.09 -12.58 -8.58
CA ASP A 138 9.79 -12.14 -9.78
C ASP A 138 8.84 -11.25 -10.60
N SER A 139 9.34 -10.16 -11.18
CA SER A 139 8.53 -9.32 -12.06
C SER A 139 8.29 -10.04 -13.40
N GLN A 140 7.24 -9.63 -14.12
CA GLN A 140 7.05 -10.06 -15.51
C GLN A 140 8.24 -9.67 -16.43
N PHE A 141 9.04 -8.68 -16.00
CA PHE A 141 10.22 -8.21 -16.71
C PHE A 141 11.48 -8.74 -16.03
N THR A 142 12.12 -9.76 -16.61
CA THR A 142 13.43 -10.25 -16.13
C THR A 142 14.51 -9.18 -16.35
N PRO A 143 15.46 -8.98 -15.39
CA PRO A 143 15.70 -9.72 -14.15
C PRO A 143 15.12 -9.05 -12.89
N LEU A 144 14.09 -8.21 -13.01
CA LEU A 144 13.57 -7.43 -11.88
C LEU A 144 12.81 -8.33 -10.89
N LYS A 145 13.02 -8.09 -9.59
CA LYS A 145 12.23 -8.73 -8.53
C LYS A 145 11.50 -7.69 -7.69
N GLU A 146 10.58 -8.20 -6.89
CA GLU A 146 9.84 -7.46 -5.89
C GLU A 146 10.01 -8.14 -4.54
N GLU A 147 10.52 -7.39 -3.56
CA GLU A 147 10.66 -7.84 -2.19
C GLU A 147 10.07 -6.81 -1.25
N ARG A 148 9.23 -7.25 -0.31
CA ARG A 148 8.60 -6.41 0.70
C ARG A 148 8.67 -7.05 2.06
N TYR A 149 8.98 -6.21 3.04
CA TYR A 149 8.87 -6.49 4.46
C TYR A 149 8.17 -5.34 5.13
N ALA A 150 7.10 -5.61 5.86
CA ALA A 150 6.39 -4.58 6.60
C ALA A 150 5.94 -5.09 7.96
N LEU A 151 5.95 -4.19 8.94
CA LEU A 151 5.55 -4.44 10.32
C LEU A 151 4.79 -3.22 10.84
N MET A 152 3.65 -3.45 11.47
CA MET A 152 2.81 -2.41 12.04
C MET A 152 2.42 -2.77 13.48
N PRO A 153 3.22 -2.35 14.47
CA PRO A 153 2.78 -2.39 15.87
C PRO A 153 1.82 -1.23 16.16
N SER A 154 0.77 -1.51 16.92
CA SER A 154 -0.15 -0.49 17.44
C SER A 154 -0.64 -0.80 18.85
N LEU A 155 -0.97 0.25 19.59
CA LEU A 155 -1.45 0.20 20.97
C LEU A 155 -2.59 1.20 21.13
N THR A 156 -3.69 0.75 21.71
CA THR A 156 -4.81 1.60 22.12
C THR A 156 -4.90 1.60 23.64
N TRP A 157 -4.85 2.80 24.23
CA TRP A 157 -4.98 3.00 25.66
C TRP A 157 -6.18 3.90 25.98
N ARG A 158 -7.19 3.33 26.63
CA ARG A 158 -8.32 4.02 27.25
C ARG A 158 -7.88 4.55 28.62
N ILE A 159 -7.29 5.73 28.63
CA ILE A 159 -6.81 6.42 29.85
C ILE A 159 -7.98 6.65 30.81
N THR A 160 -9.11 7.11 30.27
CA THR A 160 -10.39 7.26 30.98
C THR A 160 -11.53 6.83 30.06
N ASP A 161 -12.76 6.77 30.58
CA ASP A 161 -13.95 6.45 29.78
C ASP A 161 -14.23 7.48 28.67
N ARG A 162 -13.56 8.64 28.70
CA ARG A 162 -13.70 9.73 27.71
C ARG A 162 -12.38 10.06 27.00
N THR A 163 -11.30 9.35 27.27
CA THR A 163 -9.97 9.69 26.74
C THR A 163 -9.29 8.42 26.24
N ARG A 164 -9.02 8.38 24.93
CA ARG A 164 -8.31 7.30 24.26
C ARG A 164 -7.08 7.85 23.56
N LEU A 165 -5.96 7.14 23.71
CA LEU A 165 -4.73 7.37 22.97
C LEU A 165 -4.46 6.16 22.08
N ASP A 166 -4.33 6.39 20.78
CA ASP A 166 -3.95 5.38 19.80
C ASP A 166 -2.50 5.67 19.35
N LEU A 167 -1.59 4.73 19.60
CA LEU A 167 -0.19 4.79 19.18
C LEU A 167 0.03 3.80 18.04
N MET A 168 0.58 4.28 16.93
CA MET A 168 0.73 3.47 15.71
C MET A 168 2.08 3.76 15.07
N ALA A 169 2.74 2.70 14.59
CA ALA A 169 3.95 2.83 13.78
C ALA A 169 3.85 1.88 12.59
N TYR A 170 4.31 2.33 11.43
CA TYR A 170 4.39 1.52 10.21
C TYR A 170 5.85 1.51 9.73
N LEU A 171 6.47 0.33 9.80
CA LEU A 171 7.83 0.11 9.33
C LEU A 171 7.77 -0.70 8.06
N HIS A 172 8.36 -0.18 6.99
CA HIS A 172 8.28 -0.79 5.68
C HIS A 172 9.63 -0.69 4.97
N ARG A 173 10.06 -1.81 4.39
CA ARG A 173 11.27 -1.91 3.58
C ARG A 173 10.97 -2.70 2.30
N ASP A 174 11.26 -2.08 1.16
CA ASP A 174 11.25 -2.73 -0.16
C ASP A 174 12.67 -2.75 -0.74
N PRO A 175 13.49 -3.80 -0.49
CA PRO A 175 14.85 -3.89 -1.04
C PRO A 175 14.88 -3.93 -2.57
N GLU A 176 13.91 -4.63 -3.16
CA GLU A 176 13.69 -4.64 -4.61
C GLU A 176 12.27 -4.14 -4.90
N GLY A 177 12.16 -2.95 -5.50
CA GLY A 177 10.87 -2.27 -5.76
C GLY A 177 10.25 -2.54 -7.13
N GLY A 178 10.79 -3.50 -7.90
CA GLY A 178 10.34 -3.82 -9.24
C GLY A 178 10.51 -2.69 -10.28
N SER A 179 9.75 -2.79 -11.36
CA SER A 179 9.79 -1.82 -12.47
C SER A 179 9.10 -0.50 -12.12
N HIS A 180 9.66 0.62 -12.57
CA HIS A 180 9.08 1.97 -12.44
C HIS A 180 8.93 2.66 -13.80
N SER A 181 8.05 2.11 -14.65
CA SER A 181 7.82 2.58 -16.03
C SER A 181 9.05 2.54 -16.95
N GLY A 182 8.80 2.35 -18.24
CA GLY A 182 9.86 2.23 -19.25
C GLY A 182 10.55 0.87 -19.27
N LEU A 183 11.00 0.47 -20.45
CA LEU A 183 11.89 -0.67 -20.61
C LEU A 183 13.34 -0.20 -20.37
N PRO A 184 14.22 -1.02 -19.78
CA PRO A 184 15.61 -0.62 -19.55
C PRO A 184 16.30 -0.29 -20.88
N TYR A 185 17.11 0.78 -20.90
CA TYR A 185 17.81 1.21 -22.12
C TYR A 185 18.67 0.06 -22.68
N GLN A 186 19.40 -0.61 -21.79
CA GLN A 186 20.10 -1.87 -22.06
C GLN A 186 19.09 -3.02 -22.11
N GLY A 187 19.11 -3.81 -23.18
CA GLY A 187 18.09 -4.79 -23.51
C GLY A 187 17.00 -4.26 -24.44
N THR A 188 16.70 -2.95 -24.46
CA THR A 188 15.66 -2.40 -25.36
C THR A 188 16.26 -1.67 -26.58
N VAL A 189 17.09 -0.68 -26.31
CA VAL A 189 17.72 0.16 -27.34
C VAL A 189 19.03 -0.48 -27.78
N VAL A 190 19.87 -0.87 -26.81
CA VAL A 190 21.15 -1.56 -27.04
C VAL A 190 21.10 -2.99 -26.50
N PRO A 191 21.78 -3.97 -27.12
CA PRO A 191 21.83 -5.34 -26.59
C PRO A 191 22.48 -5.38 -25.19
N TYR A 192 22.01 -6.30 -24.34
CA TYR A 192 22.62 -6.64 -23.05
C TYR A 192 22.86 -8.15 -23.01
N ASN A 193 24.07 -8.60 -22.69
CA ASN A 193 24.49 -10.02 -22.79
C ASN A 193 24.15 -10.67 -24.15
N GLY A 194 24.35 -9.93 -25.25
CA GLY A 194 24.10 -10.41 -26.61
C GLY A 194 22.62 -10.48 -27.02
N GLY A 195 21.68 -10.13 -26.14
CA GLY A 195 20.25 -10.19 -26.41
C GLY A 195 19.55 -8.84 -26.26
N LYS A 196 18.38 -8.72 -26.88
CA LYS A 196 17.39 -7.69 -26.56
C LYS A 196 16.19 -8.34 -25.88
N ILE A 197 15.50 -7.59 -25.04
CA ILE A 197 14.22 -7.98 -24.47
C ILE A 197 13.25 -8.25 -25.63
N SER A 198 12.65 -9.43 -25.62
CA SER A 198 11.68 -9.84 -26.64
C SER A 198 10.54 -8.82 -26.72
N LYS A 199 10.19 -8.41 -27.94
CA LYS A 199 9.01 -7.56 -28.20
C LYS A 199 7.71 -8.37 -28.34
N HIS A 200 7.80 -9.70 -28.31
CA HIS A 200 6.67 -10.60 -28.36
C HIS A 200 6.30 -11.01 -26.95
N PHE A 201 5.13 -10.55 -26.49
CA PHE A 201 4.48 -11.04 -25.27
C PHE A 201 3.44 -12.09 -25.70
N LEU A 202 3.53 -13.29 -25.12
CA LEU A 202 2.47 -14.30 -25.06
C LEU A 202 2.14 -14.51 -23.58
#